data_AF-A0A8J4U3X7-F1
#
_entry.id   AF-A0A8J4U3X7-F1
#
_cell.length_a   1.000
_cell.length_b   1.000
_cell.length_c   1.000
_cell.angle_alpha   90.00
_cell.angle_beta   90.00
_cell.angle_gamma   90.00
#
_symmetry.space_group_name_H-M   'P 1'
#
loop_
_entity.id
_entity.type
_entity.pdbx_description
1 polymer ?
#
loop_
_entity_poly.entity_id
_entity_poly.type
_entity_poly.pdbx_seq_one_letter_code
_entity_poly.pdbx_strand_id
1 'polypeptide(L)'
;MTATITSMLTISNEHLPLNNKLSKPMVEKMHRDRINSSIDQLKSLLAPEFLNQQPDSKLEKADILEMTVSFLRQKQQRGEDTEKTVEAHPEPAAIFR
;
A
#
# COMPACT_ATOMS: atom_id res chain seq x y z
N MET A 1 -28.50 26.05 58.56
CA MET A 1 -28.40 27.50 58.31
C MET A 1 -27.01 27.78 57.75
N THR A 2 -26.94 28.53 56.64
CA THR A 2 -25.79 29.28 56.06
C THR A 2 -24.52 28.51 55.66
N ALA A 3 -23.84 28.75 54.54
CA ALA A 3 -24.06 29.58 53.36
C ALA A 3 -23.09 29.14 52.25
N THR A 4 -23.50 29.37 51.01
CA THR A 4 -22.73 29.33 49.75
C THR A 4 -21.41 30.09 49.81
N ILE A 5 -20.32 29.52 49.28
CA ILE A 5 -19.33 30.30 48.53
C ILE A 5 -18.95 29.52 47.25
N THR A 6 -19.60 29.93 46.17
CA THR A 6 -19.11 29.76 44.80
C THR A 6 -17.83 30.58 44.67
N SER A 7 -16.68 29.93 44.57
CA SER A 7 -15.46 30.57 44.05
C SER A 7 -15.34 30.28 42.56
N MET A 8 -15.91 31.19 41.76
CA MET A 8 -15.41 31.48 40.41
C MET A 8 -14.27 32.47 40.53
N LEU A 9 -13.11 32.14 39.97
CA LEU A 9 -12.06 32.99 39.38
C LEU A 9 -10.84 32.07 39.16
N THR A 10 -10.05 32.08 38.11
CA THR A 10 -9.80 33.04 37.04
C THR A 10 -9.24 32.29 35.83
N ILE A 11 -9.64 32.78 34.67
CA ILE A 11 -8.98 32.70 33.38
C ILE A 11 -7.44 32.75 33.54
N SER A 12 -6.78 31.68 33.12
CA SER A 12 -5.39 31.69 32.63
C SER A 12 -5.22 30.47 31.71
N ASN A 13 -6.07 30.40 30.68
CA ASN A 13 -5.80 29.52 29.53
C ASN A 13 -4.90 30.30 28.57
N GLU A 14 -3.62 30.33 28.92
CA GLU A 14 -2.53 30.63 27.98
C GLU A 14 -2.63 29.64 26.80
N HIS A 15 -3.19 30.14 25.70
CA HIS A 15 -2.87 29.83 24.32
C HIS A 15 -2.11 28.52 24.05
N LEU A 16 -2.82 27.38 24.00
CA LEU A 16 -2.37 26.19 23.26
C LEU A 16 -3.56 25.57 22.51
N PRO A 17 -3.46 25.33 21.18
CA PRO A 17 -4.60 24.98 20.37
C PRO A 17 -5.07 23.55 20.67
N LEU A 18 -6.20 23.44 21.36
CA LEU A 18 -6.96 22.21 21.56
C LEU A 18 -7.53 21.60 20.25
N ASN A 19 -7.22 22.16 19.08
CA ASN A 19 -7.57 21.60 17.78
C ASN A 19 -6.73 20.34 17.43
N ASN A 20 -5.57 20.15 18.05
CA ASN A 20 -4.62 19.14 17.58
C ASN A 20 -4.81 17.72 18.16
N LYS A 21 -5.85 17.48 18.98
CA LYS A 21 -6.12 16.16 19.58
C LYS A 21 -7.30 15.41 18.96
N LEU A 22 -8.18 16.11 18.24
CA LEU A 22 -9.34 15.52 17.55
C LEU A 22 -9.11 15.34 16.04
N SER A 23 -8.31 16.20 15.41
CA SER A 23 -7.97 16.08 13.97
C SER A 23 -6.92 15.00 13.71
N LYS A 24 -5.92 14.86 14.60
CA LYS A 24 -4.89 13.82 14.52
C LYS A 24 -5.44 12.38 14.48
N PRO A 25 -6.39 11.97 15.35
CA PRO A 25 -6.93 10.61 15.29
C PRO A 25 -7.72 10.32 14.00
N MET A 26 -8.35 11.34 13.41
CA MET A 26 -9.04 11.22 12.11
C MET A 26 -8.05 11.04 10.96
N VAL A 27 -7.02 11.90 10.87
CA VAL A 27 -5.97 11.81 9.84
C VAL A 27 -5.24 10.47 9.91
N GLU A 28 -4.92 10.04 11.12
CA GLU A 28 -4.26 8.77 11.37
C GLU A 28 -5.18 7.58 11.01
N LYS A 29 -6.50 7.67 11.28
CA LYS A 29 -7.46 6.68 10.78
C LYS A 29 -7.46 6.62 9.25
N MET A 30 -7.52 7.77 8.57
CA MET A 30 -7.45 7.82 7.10
C MET A 30 -6.15 7.22 6.57
N HIS A 31 -5.04 7.43 7.27
CA HIS A 31 -3.76 6.84 6.90
C HIS A 31 -3.79 5.31 6.99
N ARG A 32 -4.30 4.77 8.11
CA ARG A 32 -4.48 3.32 8.29
C ARG A 32 -5.44 2.72 7.28
N ASP A 33 -6.56 3.40 7.01
CA ASP A 33 -7.56 2.95 6.04
C ASP A 33 -6.95 2.90 4.63
N ARG A 34 -6.13 3.89 4.26
CA ARG A 34 -5.38 3.88 2.99
C ARG A 34 -4.41 2.71 2.90
N ILE A 35 -3.61 2.48 3.95
CA ILE A 35 -2.66 1.34 3.98
C ILE A 35 -3.41 0.02 3.84
N ASN A 36 -4.47 -0.19 4.60
CA ASN A 36 -5.25 -1.44 4.55
C ASN A 36 -5.87 -1.64 3.17
N SER A 37 -6.44 -0.59 2.58
CA SER A 37 -6.97 -0.63 1.21
C SER A 37 -5.90 -1.03 0.20
N SER A 38 -4.69 -0.48 0.29
CA SER A 38 -3.58 -0.88 -0.58
C SER A 38 -3.18 -2.35 -0.39
N ILE A 39 -3.16 -2.87 0.85
CA ILE A 39 -2.85 -4.28 1.11
C ILE A 39 -3.93 -5.21 0.52
N ASP A 40 -5.21 -4.85 0.64
CA ASP A 40 -6.31 -5.63 0.05
C ASP A 40 -6.30 -5.60 -1.49
N GLN A 41 -5.89 -4.47 -2.08
CA GLN A 41 -5.65 -4.38 -3.53
C GLN A 41 -4.50 -5.30 -3.96
N LEU A 42 -3.37 -5.28 -3.24
CA LEU A 42 -2.24 -6.17 -3.51
C LEU A 42 -2.65 -7.64 -3.43
N LYS A 43 -3.42 -8.01 -2.40
CA LYS A 43 -4.00 -9.36 -2.27
C LYS A 43 -4.81 -9.76 -3.50
N SER A 44 -5.65 -8.86 -4.00
CA SER A 44 -6.51 -9.12 -5.17
C SER A 44 -5.71 -9.26 -6.46
N LEU A 45 -4.67 -8.43 -6.63
CA LEU A 45 -3.79 -8.48 -7.80
C LEU A 45 -2.93 -9.76 -7.84
N LEU A 46 -2.53 -10.26 -6.68
CA LEU A 46 -1.71 -11.47 -6.54
C LEU A 46 -2.53 -12.76 -6.41
N ALA A 47 -3.87 -12.65 -6.33
CA ALA A 47 -4.75 -13.81 -6.12
C ALA A 47 -4.57 -14.92 -7.18
N PRO A 48 -4.39 -14.63 -8.49
CA PRO A 48 -4.18 -15.67 -9.50
C PRO A 48 -2.91 -16.49 -9.26
N GLU A 49 -1.79 -15.81 -8.97
CA GLU A 49 -0.52 -16.44 -8.62
C GLU A 49 -0.64 -17.22 -7.31
N PHE A 50 -1.39 -16.69 -6.34
CA PHE A 50 -1.54 -17.28 -5.02
C PHE A 50 -2.43 -18.52 -4.99
N LEU A 51 -3.57 -18.52 -5.69
CA LEU A 51 -4.46 -19.70 -5.78
C LEU A 51 -3.76 -20.91 -6.39
N ASN A 52 -2.79 -20.67 -7.28
CA ASN A 52 -1.96 -21.73 -7.84
C ASN A 52 -0.94 -22.30 -6.84
N GLN A 53 -0.49 -21.50 -5.87
CA GLN A 53 0.51 -21.93 -4.88
C GLN A 53 -0.11 -22.48 -3.59
N GLN A 54 -1.17 -21.86 -3.08
CA GLN A 54 -1.83 -22.18 -1.81
C GLN A 54 -3.32 -21.77 -1.83
N PRO A 55 -4.23 -22.62 -2.32
CA PRO A 55 -5.65 -22.28 -2.47
C PRO A 55 -6.41 -22.10 -1.15
N ASP A 56 -5.96 -22.73 -0.06
CA ASP A 56 -6.67 -22.75 1.24
C ASP A 56 -5.95 -21.97 2.36
N SER A 57 -4.85 -21.28 2.06
CA SER A 57 -4.09 -20.58 3.09
C SER A 57 -4.64 -19.18 3.38
N LYS A 58 -4.84 -18.88 4.67
CA LYS A 58 -5.23 -17.55 5.14
C LYS A 58 -4.02 -16.62 5.02
N LEU A 59 -3.99 -15.84 3.93
CA LEU A 59 -2.98 -14.81 3.69
C LEU A 59 -2.88 -13.81 4.84
N GLU A 60 -1.77 -13.83 5.56
CA GLU A 60 -1.43 -12.82 6.54
C GLU A 60 -0.88 -11.56 5.84
N LYS A 61 -0.91 -10.41 6.53
CA LYS A 61 -0.41 -9.15 5.95
C LYS A 61 1.08 -9.23 5.60
N ALA A 62 1.86 -10.00 6.35
CA ALA A 62 3.27 -10.22 6.09
C ALA A 62 3.47 -10.97 4.76
N ASP A 63 2.75 -12.07 4.56
CA ASP A 63 2.81 -12.88 3.34
C ASP A 63 2.46 -12.05 2.10
N ILE A 64 1.40 -11.22 2.18
CA ILE A 64 0.99 -10.35 1.07
C ILE A 64 2.15 -9.41 0.67
N LEU A 65 2.82 -8.81 1.64
CA LEU A 65 3.91 -7.87 1.39
C LEU A 65 5.15 -8.58 0.82
N GLU A 66 5.54 -9.72 1.39
CA GLU A 66 6.68 -10.51 0.90
C GLU A 66 6.46 -10.99 -0.53
N MET A 67 5.27 -11.52 -0.81
CA MET A 67 4.91 -12.01 -2.13
C MET A 67 4.88 -10.89 -3.16
N THR A 68 4.34 -9.72 -2.79
CA THR A 68 4.36 -8.52 -3.65
C THR A 68 5.80 -8.16 -4.05
N VAL A 69 6.74 -8.17 -3.10
CA VAL A 69 8.16 -7.86 -3.39
C VAL A 69 8.76 -8.90 -4.33
N SER A 70 8.51 -10.18 -4.09
CA SER A 70 8.99 -11.28 -4.96
C SER A 70 8.45 -11.13 -6.38
N PHE A 71 7.15 -10.90 -6.53
CA PHE A 71 6.47 -10.69 -7.81
C PHE A 71 7.07 -9.50 -8.57
N LEU A 72 7.27 -8.36 -7.90
CA LEU A 72 7.85 -7.17 -8.52
C LEU A 72 9.31 -7.40 -8.97
N ARG A 73 10.11 -8.11 -8.18
CA ARG A 73 11.49 -8.48 -8.56
C ARG A 73 11.52 -9.38 -9.78
N GLN A 74 10.65 -10.39 -9.83
CA GLN A 74 10.54 -11.28 -10.99
C GLN A 74 10.09 -10.51 -12.24
N LYS A 75 9.12 -9.59 -12.10
CA LYS A 75 8.64 -8.74 -13.19
C LYS A 75 9.74 -7.81 -13.73
N GLN A 76 10.57 -7.25 -12.85
CA GLN A 76 11.71 -6.41 -13.28
C GLN A 76 12.74 -7.21 -14.06
N GLN A 77 13.12 -8.40 -13.59
CA GLN A 77 14.07 -9.29 -14.29
C GLN A 77 13.56 -9.70 -15.67
N ARG A 78 12.26 -10.01 -15.78
CA ARG A 78 11.66 -10.44 -17.05
C ARG A 78 11.47 -9.29 -18.06
N GLY A 79 11.48 -8.04 -17.59
CA GLY A 79 11.41 -6.85 -18.43
C GLY A 79 12.72 -6.54 -19.18
N GLU A 80 13.84 -7.15 -18.78
CA GLU A 80 15.13 -6.98 -19.46
C GLU A 80 15.29 -7.89 -20.70
N ASP A 81 14.43 -8.90 -20.86
CA ASP A 81 14.50 -9.87 -21.96
C ASP A 81 13.54 -9.58 -23.13
N THR A 82 12.56 -8.69 -22.96
CA THR A 82 11.56 -8.43 -24.01
C THR A 82 11.95 -7.36 -25.03
N GLU A 83 13.13 -6.73 -24.89
CA GLU A 83 13.63 -5.71 -25.82
C GLU A 83 14.81 -6.18 -26.70
N LYS A 84 15.00 -7.50 -26.86
CA LYS A 84 16.01 -8.05 -27.80
C LYS A 84 15.49 -9.21 -28.66
N THR A 85 14.35 -9.05 -29.35
CA THR A 85 14.02 -9.96 -30.48
C THR A 85 13.13 -9.26 -31.50
N VAL A 86 13.62 -8.20 -32.15
CA VAL A 86 13.06 -7.71 -33.42
C VAL A 86 14.17 -7.18 -34.34
N GLU A 87 15.29 -7.88 -34.49
CA GLU A 87 16.22 -7.65 -35.61
C GLU A 87 16.93 -8.97 -35.96
N ALA A 88 16.17 -9.90 -36.54
CA ALA A 88 16.73 -11.01 -37.31
C ALA A 88 15.84 -11.19 -38.54
N HIS A 89 15.95 -10.22 -39.45
CA HIS A 89 15.45 -10.35 -40.81
C HIS A 89 16.36 -11.38 -41.50
N PRO A 90 15.88 -12.56 -41.92
CA PRO A 90 16.65 -13.38 -42.84
C PRO A 90 16.62 -12.69 -44.20
N GLU A 91 17.80 -12.40 -44.72
CA GLU A 91 18.01 -12.00 -46.11
C GLU A 91 17.55 -13.15 -47.01
N PRO A 92 16.65 -12.94 -47.98
CA PRO A 92 16.36 -13.97 -48.97
C PRO A 92 17.55 -14.04 -49.91
N ALA A 93 18.41 -15.01 -49.62
CA ALA A 93 19.49 -15.47 -50.48
C ALA A 93 19.06 -15.46 -51.94
N ALA A 94 19.91 -14.83 -52.76
CA ALA A 94 19.87 -14.86 -54.20
C ALA A 94 19.46 -16.25 -54.73
N ILE A 95 18.29 -16.34 -55.37
CA ILE A 95 17.98 -17.44 -56.28
C ILE A 95 18.31 -16.97 -57.69
N PHE A 96 19.44 -17.49 -58.14
CA PHE A 96 19.96 -17.56 -59.50
C PHE A 96 18.86 -17.89 -60.55
N ARG A 97 18.67 -17.01 -61.54
CA ARG A 97 18.62 -17.37 -62.98
C ARG A 97 18.80 -16.17 -63.89
#